data_AF-A0A543CSR2-F1
#
_entry.id   AF-A0A543CSR2-F1
#
_cell.length_a   1.000
_cell.length_b   1.000
_cell.length_c   1.000
_cell.angle_alpha   90.00
_cell.angle_beta   90.00
_cell.angle_gamma   90.00
#
_symmetry.space_group_name_H-M   'P 1'
#
loop_
_entity.id
_entity.type
_entity.pdbx_description
1 polymer ?
#
loop_
_entity_poly.entity_id
_entity_poly.type
_entity_poly.pdbx_seq_one_letter_code
_entity_poly.pdbx_strand_id
1 'polypeptide(L)'
;MGLAAGFSKVGSAERDGAFPRLHTPADHQDAASDPDAGERMLRHLARCPYPFGWQALARNPRTPAYLLGELCSRRDSTWNGNRLLRLVVEHPNADRAVLLGVLDELGNRLRTSTSRPYAAVLLLAGRPELMPDEVRHLAALPGASARMRGGLRRRLARRESTSGG
;
A
#
# COMPACT_ATOMS: atom_id res chain seq x y z
N MET A 1 39.82 9.07 -41.28
CA MET A 1 40.93 8.84 -40.33
C MET A 1 40.56 9.53 -39.04
N GLY A 2 40.07 8.98 -37.94
CA GLY A 2 39.58 7.71 -37.38
C GLY A 2 38.93 8.17 -36.04
N LEU A 3 38.17 7.45 -35.23
CA LEU A 3 37.69 6.08 -35.15
C LEU A 3 36.63 6.15 -34.03
N ALA A 4 35.52 5.43 -34.16
CA ALA A 4 34.46 5.37 -33.15
C ALA A 4 34.89 4.57 -31.90
N ALA A 5 34.38 4.97 -30.73
CA ALA A 5 34.09 4.11 -29.58
C ALA A 5 32.99 4.82 -28.75
N GLY A 6 31.77 4.35 -28.57
CA GLY A 6 31.26 2.99 -28.68
C GLY A 6 31.29 2.28 -27.33
N PHE A 7 30.13 2.30 -26.66
CA PHE A 7 29.65 1.34 -25.66
C PHE A 7 30.05 1.43 -24.17
N SER A 8 28.98 1.30 -23.37
CA SER A 8 28.86 0.49 -22.14
C SER A 8 29.21 1.09 -20.78
N LYS A 9 28.15 1.52 -20.08
CA LYS A 9 27.83 0.95 -18.77
C LYS A 9 26.32 0.74 -18.59
N VAL A 10 25.72 0.00 -19.52
CA VAL A 10 24.53 -0.79 -19.23
C VAL A 10 25.02 -2.19 -18.91
N GLY A 11 24.81 -2.62 -17.67
CA GLY A 11 25.03 -3.99 -17.23
C GLY A 11 25.71 -4.05 -15.87
N SER A 12 24.94 -4.45 -14.85
CA SER A 12 25.24 -5.62 -14.00
C SER A 12 24.28 -5.69 -12.81
N ALA A 13 23.07 -6.20 -13.02
CA ALA A 13 22.27 -6.84 -11.94
C ALA A 13 21.17 -7.77 -12.48
N GLU A 14 21.18 -8.12 -13.77
CA GLU A 14 20.22 -9.07 -14.36
C GLU A 14 20.92 -10.37 -14.79
N ARG A 15 21.90 -10.82 -13.99
CA ARG A 15 22.62 -12.08 -14.19
C ARG A 15 22.74 -12.82 -12.87
N ASP A 16 21.62 -13.41 -12.48
CA ASP A 16 21.49 -14.75 -11.90
C ASP A 16 20.15 -14.79 -11.18
N GLY A 17 19.35 -15.82 -11.47
CA GLY A 17 18.05 -16.06 -10.84
C GLY A 17 18.13 -16.37 -9.33
N ALA A 18 19.25 -16.09 -8.68
CA ALA A 18 19.47 -16.23 -7.26
C ALA A 18 19.27 -14.86 -6.60
N PHE A 19 18.20 -14.71 -5.82
CA PHE A 19 18.07 -13.59 -4.90
C PHE A 19 19.30 -13.57 -3.97
N PRO A 20 19.85 -12.38 -3.59
CA PRO A 20 20.79 -12.29 -2.48
C PRO A 20 20.25 -13.13 -1.32
N ARG A 21 21.15 -13.88 -0.66
CA ARG A 21 20.73 -14.76 0.43
C ARG A 21 20.27 -13.91 1.61
N LEU A 22 18.95 -13.76 1.73
CA LEU A 22 18.32 -13.10 2.85
C LEU A 22 18.21 -14.13 3.98
N HIS A 23 19.05 -13.99 4.99
CA HIS A 23 19.16 -14.96 6.07
C HIS A 23 18.37 -14.54 7.31
N THR A 24 18.19 -13.23 7.49
CA THR A 24 17.52 -12.67 8.66
C THR A 24 16.26 -11.90 8.26
N PRO A 25 15.26 -11.76 9.16
CA PRO A 25 14.12 -10.88 8.92
C PRO A 25 14.52 -9.43 8.64
N ALA A 26 15.66 -8.97 9.15
CA ALA A 26 16.21 -7.64 8.88
C ALA A 26 16.66 -7.53 7.41
N ASP A 27 17.38 -8.52 6.89
CA ASP A 27 17.80 -8.55 5.48
C ASP A 27 16.59 -8.44 4.53
N HIS A 28 15.48 -9.10 4.88
CA HIS A 28 14.24 -9.03 4.10
C HIS A 28 13.61 -7.63 4.16
N GLN A 29 13.68 -6.96 5.30
CA GLN A 29 13.16 -5.59 5.45
C GLN A 29 14.01 -4.59 4.68
N ASP A 30 15.33 -4.74 4.70
CA ASP A 30 16.26 -3.89 3.98
C ASP A 30 16.06 -4.06 2.47
N ALA A 31 15.99 -5.31 1.99
CA ALA A 31 15.69 -5.59 0.59
C ALA A 31 14.30 -5.10 0.15
N ALA A 32 13.31 -5.07 1.04
CA ALA A 32 11.98 -4.54 0.73
C ALA A 32 11.96 -3.00 0.69
N SER A 33 12.83 -2.35 1.47
CA SER A 33 12.94 -0.89 1.54
C SER A 33 13.90 -0.32 0.49
N ASP A 34 14.72 -1.19 -0.12
CA ASP A 34 15.68 -0.82 -1.14
C ASP A 34 14.96 -0.21 -2.36
N PRO A 35 15.22 1.07 -2.70
CA PRO A 35 14.61 1.69 -3.86
C PRO A 35 15.02 0.99 -5.16
N ASP A 36 16.19 0.37 -5.23
CA ASP A 36 16.73 -0.31 -6.42
C ASP A 36 16.38 -1.79 -6.50
N ALA A 37 15.57 -2.29 -5.56
CA ALA A 37 15.03 -3.64 -5.63
C ALA A 37 14.20 -3.84 -6.90
N GLY A 38 14.64 -4.79 -7.73
CA GLY A 38 13.90 -5.18 -8.93
C GLY A 38 12.53 -5.81 -8.61
N GLU A 39 11.59 -5.72 -9.54
CA GLU A 39 10.21 -6.23 -9.35
C GLU A 39 10.17 -7.71 -8.93
N ARG A 40 11.07 -8.54 -9.49
CA ARG A 40 11.15 -9.97 -9.13
C ARG A 40 11.49 -10.16 -7.64
N MET A 41 12.34 -9.31 -7.07
CA MET A 41 12.69 -9.31 -5.65
C MET A 41 11.50 -8.87 -4.80
N LEU A 42 10.86 -7.75 -5.15
CA LEU A 42 9.68 -7.26 -4.44
C LEU A 42 8.55 -8.32 -4.42
N ARG A 43 8.33 -9.02 -5.53
CA ARG A 43 7.38 -10.14 -5.62
C ARG A 43 7.78 -11.34 -4.77
N HIS A 44 9.08 -11.62 -4.64
CA HIS A 44 9.56 -12.66 -3.72
C HIS A 44 9.26 -12.27 -2.27
N LEU A 45 9.62 -11.06 -1.87
CA LEU A 45 9.41 -10.52 -0.53
C LEU A 45 7.92 -10.43 -0.14
N ALA A 46 7.03 -10.14 -1.10
CA ALA A 46 5.58 -10.11 -0.88
C ALA A 46 4.98 -11.47 -0.49
N ARG A 47 5.69 -12.57 -0.79
CA ARG A 47 5.29 -13.94 -0.43
C ARG A 47 5.89 -14.40 0.89
N CYS A 48 6.88 -13.69 1.43
CA CYS A 48 7.46 -14.01 2.72
C CYS A 48 6.46 -13.73 3.86
N PRO A 49 6.44 -14.55 4.92
CA PRO A 49 5.47 -14.46 6.01
C PRO A 49 5.82 -13.39 7.05
N TYR A 50 6.58 -12.35 6.68
CA TYR A 50 7.09 -11.35 7.63
C TYR A 50 6.25 -10.05 7.56
N PRO A 51 5.50 -9.71 8.62
CA PRO A 51 4.66 -8.50 8.63
C PRO A 51 5.46 -7.20 8.44
N PHE A 52 6.72 -7.18 8.90
CA PHE A 52 7.64 -6.06 8.74
C PHE A 52 8.05 -5.88 7.26
N GLY A 53 8.21 -6.99 6.54
CA GLY A 53 8.49 -6.99 5.10
C GLY A 53 7.33 -6.40 4.29
N TRP A 54 6.09 -6.73 4.62
CA TRP A 54 4.91 -6.14 3.96
C TRP A 54 4.82 -4.63 4.19
N GLN A 55 5.14 -4.15 5.40
CA GLN A 55 5.17 -2.72 5.69
C GLN A 55 6.30 -2.00 4.94
N ALA A 56 7.47 -2.64 4.80
CA ALA A 56 8.57 -2.11 4.02
C ALA A 56 8.19 -2.01 2.53
N LEU A 57 7.58 -3.05 1.96
CA LEU A 57 7.05 -3.03 0.59
C LEU A 57 6.02 -1.90 0.40
N ALA A 58 5.06 -1.75 1.33
CA ALA A 58 4.07 -0.68 1.27
C ALA A 58 4.64 0.73 1.54
N ARG A 59 5.91 0.87 1.94
CA ARG A 59 6.62 2.15 2.03
C ARG A 59 7.51 2.42 0.82
N ASN A 60 7.90 1.37 0.10
CA ASN A 60 8.79 1.49 -1.04
C ASN A 60 8.02 2.05 -2.24
N PRO A 61 8.32 3.28 -2.71
CA PRO A 61 7.58 3.94 -3.77
C PRO A 61 7.66 3.23 -5.13
N ARG A 62 8.60 2.29 -5.31
CA ARG A 62 8.69 1.47 -6.53
C ARG A 62 7.81 0.23 -6.47
N THR A 63 7.15 -0.06 -5.36
CA THR A 63 6.24 -1.19 -5.27
C THR A 63 5.08 -0.99 -6.27
N PRO A 64 4.88 -1.94 -7.20
CA PRO A 64 3.83 -1.85 -8.20
C PRO A 64 2.44 -2.06 -7.57
N ALA A 65 1.43 -1.47 -8.20
CA ALA A 65 0.04 -1.51 -7.72
C ALA A 65 -0.47 -2.94 -7.49
N TYR A 66 -0.17 -3.87 -8.40
CA TYR A 66 -0.64 -5.26 -8.25
C TYR A 66 -0.11 -5.92 -6.97
N LEU A 67 1.14 -5.65 -6.56
CA LEU A 67 1.69 -6.15 -5.29
C LEU A 67 1.03 -5.47 -4.09
N LEU A 68 0.73 -4.17 -4.15
CA LEU A 68 -0.01 -3.49 -3.09
C LEU A 68 -1.40 -4.12 -2.90
N GLY A 69 -2.06 -4.50 -3.99
CA GLY A 69 -3.33 -5.24 -3.98
C GLY A 69 -3.20 -6.58 -3.24
N GLU A 70 -2.17 -7.37 -3.53
CA GLU A 70 -1.91 -8.63 -2.80
C GLU A 70 -1.73 -8.39 -1.29
N LEU A 71 -1.00 -7.34 -0.91
CA LEU A 71 -0.75 -6.98 0.49
C LEU A 71 -2.04 -6.61 1.26
N CYS A 72 -3.07 -6.09 0.59
CA CYS A 72 -4.33 -5.72 1.24
C CYS A 72 -5.02 -6.91 1.93
N SER A 73 -4.90 -8.10 1.34
CA SER A 73 -5.51 -9.32 1.85
C SER A 73 -4.72 -9.99 2.98
N ARG A 74 -3.45 -9.58 3.18
CA ARG A 74 -2.56 -10.20 4.16
C ARG A 74 -3.03 -9.90 5.58
N ARG A 75 -3.02 -10.95 6.41
CA ARG A 75 -3.38 -10.88 7.82
C ARG A 75 -2.24 -11.35 8.69
N ASP A 76 -2.04 -10.60 9.75
CA ASP A 76 -1.16 -10.92 10.87
C ASP A 76 -1.91 -10.48 12.14
N SER A 77 -1.38 -9.54 12.91
CA SER A 77 -2.11 -8.92 14.02
C SER A 77 -3.03 -7.79 13.54
N THR A 78 -4.04 -7.50 14.36
CA THR A 78 -4.95 -6.36 14.15
C THR A 78 -4.21 -5.03 13.96
N TRP A 79 -3.17 -4.79 14.77
CA TRP A 79 -2.35 -3.58 14.70
C TRP A 79 -1.52 -3.53 13.41
N ASN A 80 -0.81 -4.62 13.07
CA ASN A 80 -0.01 -4.68 11.84
C ASN A 80 -0.88 -4.53 10.60
N GLY A 81 -2.05 -5.17 10.58
CA GLY A 81 -2.96 -5.04 9.45
C GLY A 81 -3.49 -3.61 9.29
N ASN A 82 -3.85 -2.91 10.37
CA ASN A 82 -4.31 -1.53 10.26
C ASN A 82 -3.20 -0.58 9.78
N ARG A 83 -1.97 -0.82 10.24
CA ARG A 83 -0.80 -0.07 9.81
C ARG A 83 -0.50 -0.32 8.34
N LEU A 84 -0.56 -1.57 7.89
CA LEU A 84 -0.35 -1.96 6.50
C LEU A 84 -1.37 -1.28 5.57
N LEU A 85 -2.67 -1.36 5.88
CA LEU A 85 -3.70 -0.70 5.07
C LEU A 85 -3.50 0.82 5.01
N ARG A 86 -3.05 1.44 6.11
CA ARG A 86 -2.71 2.87 6.10
C ARG A 86 -1.58 3.17 5.11
N LEU A 87 -0.51 2.38 5.13
CA LEU A 87 0.64 2.54 4.24
C LEU A 87 0.24 2.35 2.77
N VAL A 88 -0.58 1.35 2.48
CA VAL A 88 -1.07 1.10 1.11
C VAL A 88 -1.89 2.29 0.59
N VAL A 89 -2.76 2.90 1.41
CA VAL A 89 -3.55 4.07 1.00
C VAL A 89 -2.68 5.31 0.77
N GLU A 90 -1.60 5.46 1.55
CA GLU A 90 -0.62 6.55 1.40
C GLU A 90 0.30 6.35 0.20
N HIS A 91 0.33 5.15 -0.39
CA HIS A 91 1.29 4.81 -1.42
C HIS A 91 1.03 5.56 -2.73
N PRO A 92 2.05 6.15 -3.38
CA PRO A 92 1.87 6.93 -4.60
C PRO A 92 1.33 6.10 -5.77
N ASN A 93 1.75 4.84 -5.89
CA ASN A 93 1.27 3.92 -6.94
C ASN A 93 -0.04 3.19 -6.58
N ALA A 94 -0.73 3.56 -5.49
CA ALA A 94 -2.01 2.95 -5.16
C ALA A 94 -3.08 3.45 -6.14
N ASP A 95 -3.32 2.64 -7.18
CA ASP A 95 -4.35 2.89 -8.18
C ASP A 95 -5.75 2.65 -7.62
N ARG A 96 -6.77 2.94 -8.43
CA ARG A 96 -8.18 2.76 -8.03
C ARG A 96 -8.49 1.32 -7.61
N ALA A 97 -7.93 0.32 -8.29
CA ALA A 97 -8.21 -1.09 -7.99
C ALA A 97 -7.67 -1.47 -6.60
N VAL A 98 -6.45 -1.04 -6.27
CA VAL A 98 -5.86 -1.21 -4.95
C VAL A 98 -6.69 -0.51 -3.88
N LEU A 99 -7.10 0.74 -4.12
CA LEU A 99 -7.87 1.51 -3.14
C LEU A 99 -9.27 0.92 -2.90
N LEU A 100 -9.92 0.35 -3.92
CA LEU A 100 -11.16 -0.41 -3.77
C LEU A 100 -10.93 -1.70 -2.95
N GLY A 101 -9.82 -2.42 -3.21
CA GLY A 101 -9.44 -3.57 -2.38
C GLY A 101 -9.25 -3.20 -0.91
N VAL A 102 -8.62 -2.05 -0.63
CA VAL A 102 -8.51 -1.53 0.74
C VAL A 102 -9.88 -1.14 1.31
N LEU A 103 -10.75 -0.53 0.51
CA LEU A 103 -12.11 -0.15 0.93
C LEU A 103 -12.91 -1.37 1.39
N ASP A 104 -12.93 -2.44 0.59
CA ASP A 104 -13.62 -3.69 0.92
C ASP A 104 -13.06 -4.33 2.19
N GLU A 105 -11.74 -4.35 2.29
CA GLU A 105 -11.04 -4.90 3.43
C GLU A 105 -11.32 -4.12 4.73
N LEU A 106 -11.33 -2.79 4.67
CA LEU A 106 -11.74 -1.94 5.80
C LEU A 106 -13.21 -2.15 6.16
N GLY A 107 -14.08 -2.30 5.16
CA GLY A 107 -15.48 -2.63 5.36
C GLY A 107 -15.65 -3.94 6.12
N ASN A 108 -14.91 -4.99 5.72
CA ASN A 108 -14.91 -6.27 6.40
C ASN A 108 -14.44 -6.14 7.85
N ARG A 109 -13.35 -5.41 8.11
CA ARG A 109 -12.86 -5.19 9.49
C ARG A 109 -13.86 -4.42 10.35
N LEU A 110 -14.54 -3.41 9.80
CA LEU A 110 -15.55 -2.65 10.53
C LEU A 110 -16.80 -3.48 10.85
N ARG A 111 -17.07 -4.56 10.09
CA ARG A 111 -18.16 -5.49 10.37
C ARG A 111 -17.77 -6.56 11.40
N THR A 112 -16.56 -7.10 11.30
CA THR A 112 -16.16 -8.33 12.03
C THR A 112 -15.25 -8.08 13.22
N SER A 113 -14.57 -6.95 13.29
CA SER A 113 -13.50 -6.70 14.25
C SER A 113 -13.81 -5.51 15.16
N THR A 114 -13.37 -5.60 16.42
CA THR A 114 -13.29 -4.48 17.36
C THR A 114 -12.19 -3.48 16.96
N SER A 115 -11.40 -3.81 15.94
CA SER A 115 -10.35 -2.97 15.38
C SER A 115 -10.88 -1.67 14.81
N ARG A 116 -10.12 -0.61 15.00
CA ARG A 116 -10.49 0.76 14.62
C ARG A 116 -9.52 1.29 13.56
N PRO A 117 -9.66 0.91 12.27
CA PRO A 117 -8.73 1.32 11.22
C PRO A 117 -8.97 2.77 10.75
N TYR A 118 -9.16 3.70 11.69
CA TYR A 118 -9.64 5.05 11.43
C TYR A 118 -8.69 5.85 10.57
N ALA A 119 -7.38 5.70 10.77
CA ALA A 119 -6.39 6.41 9.97
C ALA A 119 -6.54 6.09 8.48
N ALA A 120 -6.62 4.79 8.13
CA ALA A 120 -6.77 4.34 6.75
C ALA A 120 -8.09 4.81 6.12
N VAL A 121 -9.22 4.69 6.85
CA VAL A 121 -10.54 5.17 6.38
C VAL A 121 -10.51 6.66 6.07
N LEU A 122 -9.91 7.46 6.96
CA LEU A 122 -9.85 8.90 6.75
C LEU A 122 -8.93 9.26 5.58
N LEU A 123 -7.85 8.51 5.36
CA LEU A 123 -6.95 8.74 4.22
C LEU A 123 -7.63 8.39 2.89
N LEU A 124 -8.40 7.29 2.83
CA LEU A 124 -9.19 6.94 1.64
C LEU A 124 -10.14 8.07 1.23
N ALA A 125 -10.74 8.74 2.20
CA ALA A 125 -11.63 9.87 1.94
C ALA A 125 -10.95 11.05 1.22
N GLY A 126 -9.62 11.16 1.35
CA GLY A 126 -8.81 12.16 0.67
C GLY A 126 -8.27 11.70 -0.70
N ARG A 127 -8.44 10.43 -1.08
CA ARG A 127 -7.94 9.91 -2.36
C ARG A 127 -8.88 10.32 -3.50
N PRO A 128 -8.39 11.04 -4.54
CA PRO A 128 -9.23 11.47 -5.65
C PRO A 128 -9.73 10.31 -6.52
N GLU A 129 -9.05 9.17 -6.51
CA GLU A 129 -9.34 8.01 -7.35
C GLU A 129 -10.64 7.27 -6.95
N LEU A 130 -11.12 7.48 -5.71
CA LEU A 130 -12.38 6.93 -5.22
C LEU A 130 -13.48 7.99 -5.22
N MET A 131 -14.71 7.61 -5.49
CA MET A 131 -15.85 8.51 -5.37
C MET A 131 -16.19 8.76 -3.89
N PRO A 132 -16.65 9.98 -3.51
CA PRO A 132 -17.07 10.27 -2.15
C PRO A 132 -18.09 9.26 -1.61
N ASP A 133 -19.06 8.85 -2.43
CA ASP A 133 -20.13 7.91 -2.03
C ASP A 133 -19.61 6.50 -1.72
N GLU A 134 -18.61 6.02 -2.45
CA GLU A 134 -17.97 4.73 -2.20
C GLU A 134 -17.40 4.69 -0.77
N VAL A 135 -16.76 5.79 -0.34
CA VAL A 135 -16.16 5.88 1.00
C VAL A 135 -17.22 6.17 2.07
N ARG A 136 -18.29 6.92 1.75
CA ARG A 136 -19.40 7.24 2.69
C ARG A 136 -20.04 5.99 3.29
N HIS A 137 -20.17 4.93 2.49
CA HIS A 137 -20.77 3.67 2.94
C HIS A 137 -20.09 3.10 4.21
N LEU A 138 -18.78 3.31 4.39
CA LEU A 138 -18.07 2.86 5.60
C LEU A 138 -18.61 3.48 6.90
N ALA A 139 -19.23 4.65 6.85
CA ALA A 139 -19.83 5.30 8.02
C ALA A 139 -21.12 4.61 8.51
N ALA A 140 -21.78 3.81 7.67
CA ALA A 140 -22.99 3.08 8.04
C ALA A 140 -22.68 1.75 8.76
N LEU A 141 -21.43 1.30 8.76
CA LEU A 141 -21.02 0.02 9.31
C LEU A 141 -20.99 0.03 10.86
N PRO A 142 -21.27 -1.10 11.52
CA PRO A 142 -21.40 -1.17 12.99
C PRO A 142 -20.11 -0.76 13.73
N GLY A 143 -18.93 -1.05 13.19
CA GLY A 143 -17.64 -0.63 13.76
C GLY A 143 -17.30 0.86 13.56
N ALA A 144 -18.14 1.62 12.87
CA ALA A 144 -17.94 3.04 12.63
C ALA A 144 -18.25 3.88 13.88
N SER A 145 -17.20 4.34 14.59
CA SER A 145 -17.41 5.25 15.73
C SER A 145 -17.87 6.64 15.30
N ALA A 146 -18.47 7.39 16.23
CA ALA A 146 -18.81 8.80 16.04
C ALA A 146 -17.60 9.64 15.58
N ARG A 147 -16.41 9.38 16.13
CA ARG A 147 -15.17 10.06 15.73
C ARG A 147 -14.80 9.77 14.27
N MET A 148 -14.88 8.51 13.86
CA MET A 148 -14.61 8.11 12.47
C MET A 148 -15.62 8.75 11.53
N ARG A 149 -16.93 8.66 11.84
CA ARG A 149 -18.02 9.24 11.05
C ARG A 149 -17.86 10.76 10.88
N GLY A 150 -17.58 11.47 11.97
CA GLY A 150 -17.37 12.91 11.93
C GLY A 150 -16.11 13.31 11.15
N GLY A 151 -15.02 12.57 11.30
CA GLY A 151 -13.80 12.78 10.52
C GLY A 151 -14.00 12.54 9.02
N LEU A 152 -14.73 11.47 8.67
CA LEU A 152 -15.03 11.11 7.30
C LEU A 152 -15.86 12.20 6.62
N ARG A 153 -16.99 12.59 7.25
CA ARG A 153 -17.87 13.66 6.75
C ARG A 153 -17.10 14.95 6.48
N ARG A 154 -16.23 15.37 7.40
CA ARG A 154 -15.42 16.58 7.24
C ARG A 154 -14.42 16.51 6.09
N ARG A 155 -13.81 15.35 5.82
CA ARG A 155 -12.85 15.21 4.71
C ARG A 155 -13.56 15.20 3.36
N LEU A 156 -14.68 14.48 3.26
CA LEU A 156 -15.48 14.45 2.04
C LEU A 156 -16.05 15.82 1.69
N ALA A 157 -16.61 16.55 2.67
CA ALA A 157 -17.12 17.90 2.44
C ALA A 157 -16.04 18.87 1.93
N ARG A 158 -14.81 18.80 2.47
CA ARG A 158 -13.68 19.61 1.97
C ARG A 158 -13.33 19.26 0.53
N ARG A 159 -13.33 17.97 0.20
CA ARG A 159 -13.01 17.52 -1.15
C ARG A 159 -14.04 18.05 -2.16
N GLU A 160 -15.32 17.95 -1.84
CA GLU A 160 -16.41 18.45 -2.68
C GLU A 160 -16.31 19.97 -2.89
N SER A 161 -15.93 20.73 -1.86
CA SER A 161 -15.70 22.17 -2.01
C SER A 161 -14.49 22.53 -2.88
N THR A 162 -13.49 21.66 -3.01
CA THR A 162 -12.31 21.87 -3.85
C THR A 162 -12.54 21.48 -5.31
N SER A 163 -13.43 20.54 -5.58
CA SER A 163 -13.80 20.12 -6.94
C SER A 163 -14.85 21.01 -7.62
N GLY A 164 -15.45 21.96 -6.90
CA GLY A 164 -16.53 22.83 -7.37
C GLY A 164 -16.16 24.31 -7.55
N GLY A 165 -14.87 24.66 -7.58
CA GLY A 165 -14.36 26.01 -7.86
C GLY A 165 -13.39 25.99 -9.03
#